data_AF-A0A2V6RFH8-F1
#
_entry.id   AF-A0A2V6RFH8-F1
#
_cell.length_a   1.000
_cell.length_b   1.000
_cell.length_c   1.000
_cell.angle_alpha   90.00
_cell.angle_beta   90.00
_cell.angle_gamma   90.00
#
_symmetry.space_group_name_H-M   'P 1'
#
loop_
_entity.id
_entity.type
_entity.pdbx_description
1 polymer ?
#
loop_
_entity_poly.entity_id
_entity_poly.type
_entity_poly.pdbx_seq_one_letter_code
_entity_poly.pdbx_strand_id
1 'polypeptide(L)'
;MMRLFGTDGIRGVANEEPLTPDLAFRVGRQLAATLQAEHGAERARLVIGRDTRRSGPLLESALVAGLLSAGADCYTVGVLPTPAIALLTRQLEAHGGIV
;
A
#
# COMPACT_ATOMS: atom_id res chain seq x y z
N MET A 1 19.97 12.03 4.66
CA MET A 1 19.04 10.89 4.55
C MET A 1 17.73 11.43 4.02
N MET A 2 17.28 11.01 2.84
CA MET A 2 16.05 11.56 2.24
C MET A 2 14.85 11.06 3.05
N ARG A 3 13.97 11.98 3.47
CA ARG A 3 12.76 11.62 4.23
C ARG A 3 11.76 11.01 3.24
N LEU A 4 11.50 9.71 3.36
CA LEU A 4 10.58 9.00 2.45
C LEU A 4 9.13 9.48 2.62
N PHE A 5 8.69 9.69 3.86
CA PHE A 5 7.33 10.11 4.19
C PHE A 5 7.25 11.63 4.41
N GLY A 6 6.38 12.29 3.64
CA GLY A 6 5.90 13.65 3.91
C GLY A 6 4.67 13.65 4.82
N THR A 7 3.90 14.74 4.81
CA THR A 7 2.62 14.85 5.54
C THR A 7 1.62 13.81 5.06
N ASP A 8 1.55 13.61 3.73
CA ASP A 8 0.55 12.77 3.07
C ASP A 8 1.22 11.64 2.27
N GLY A 9 2.07 10.86 2.95
CA GLY A 9 2.71 9.67 2.39
C GLY A 9 3.98 9.93 1.56
N ILE A 10 4.31 8.95 0.72
CA ILE A 10 5.46 9.00 -0.20
C ILE A 10 4.99 9.61 -1.52
N ARG A 11 5.64 10.69 -1.98
CA ARG A 11 5.26 11.41 -3.19
C ARG A 11 6.46 11.68 -4.09
N GLY A 12 6.22 11.72 -5.39
CA GLY A 12 7.24 11.97 -6.40
C GLY A 12 6.67 11.85 -7.81
N VAL A 13 7.53 12.05 -8.80
CA VAL A 13 7.22 11.72 -10.20
C VAL A 13 7.32 10.20 -10.34
N ALA A 14 6.31 9.57 -10.95
CA ALA A 14 6.31 8.11 -11.11
C ALA A 14 7.51 7.66 -11.96
N ASN A 15 8.16 6.57 -11.53
CA ASN A 15 9.43 6.05 -12.08
C ASN A 15 10.68 6.90 -11.83
N GLU A 16 10.58 7.95 -11.02
CA GLU A 16 11.73 8.70 -10.52
C GLU A 16 11.81 8.58 -9.01
N GLU A 17 13.01 8.68 -8.43
CA GLU A 17 13.16 8.64 -6.98
C GLU A 17 12.40 9.80 -6.31
N PRO A 18 11.62 9.55 -5.24
CA PRO A 18 11.47 8.25 -4.55
C PRO A 18 10.37 7.34 -5.12
N LEU A 19 9.49 7.79 -6.01
CA LEU A 19 8.29 7.05 -6.42
C LEU A 19 8.56 6.03 -7.54
N THR A 20 9.34 4.99 -7.22
CA THR A 20 9.66 3.89 -8.14
C THR A 20 8.87 2.61 -7.82
N PRO A 21 8.63 1.72 -8.81
CA PRO A 21 8.03 0.40 -8.55
C PRO A 21 8.85 -0.45 -7.57
N ASP A 22 10.18 -0.35 -7.62
CA ASP A 22 11.07 -1.02 -6.66
C ASP A 22 10.81 -0.54 -5.23
N LEU A 23 10.69 0.77 -5.01
CA LEU A 23 10.37 1.29 -3.69
C LEU A 23 8.97 0.82 -3.25
N ALA A 24 7.96 0.88 -4.13
CA ALA A 24 6.61 0.41 -3.83
C ALA A 24 6.60 -1.05 -3.38
N PHE A 25 7.32 -1.93 -4.08
CA PHE A 25 7.49 -3.34 -3.69
C PHE A 25 8.13 -3.49 -2.31
N ARG A 26 9.26 -2.79 -2.05
CA ARG A 26 9.96 -2.86 -0.77
C ARG A 26 9.11 -2.34 0.38
N VAL A 27 8.39 -1.24 0.17
CA VAL A 27 7.45 -0.68 1.14
C VAL A 27 6.33 -1.67 1.42
N GLY A 28 5.72 -2.28 0.39
CA GLY A 28 4.69 -3.30 0.58
C GLY A 28 5.18 -4.47 1.43
N ARG A 29 6.35 -5.03 1.11
CA ARG A 29 6.94 -6.13 1.87
C ARG A 29 7.20 -5.75 3.33
N GLN A 30 7.75 -4.57 3.58
CA GLN A 30 8.03 -4.11 4.94
C GLN A 30 6.75 -3.80 5.73
N LEU A 31 5.75 -3.20 5.07
CA LEU A 31 4.47 -2.86 5.69
C LEU A 31 3.72 -4.10 6.16
N ALA A 32 3.70 -5.17 5.35
CA ALA A 32 3.11 -6.45 5.75
C ALA A 32 3.75 -6.99 7.05
N ALA A 33 5.08 -7.02 7.11
CA ALA A 33 5.83 -7.50 8.28
C ALA A 33 5.57 -6.62 9.52
N THR A 34 5.52 -5.29 9.35
CA THR A 34 5.22 -4.35 10.44
C THR A 34 3.81 -4.59 10.98
N LEU A 35 2.78 -4.67 10.13
CA LEU A 35 1.40 -4.86 10.57
C LEU A 35 1.18 -6.24 11.21
N GLN A 36 1.82 -7.30 10.71
CA GLN A 36 1.78 -8.62 11.35
C GLN A 36 2.31 -8.55 12.79
N ALA A 37 3.45 -7.89 12.99
CA ALA A 37 4.05 -7.73 14.31
C ALA A 37 3.21 -6.85 15.25
N GLU A 38 2.72 -5.70 14.77
CA GLU A 38 1.91 -4.77 15.57
C GLU A 38 0.58 -5.36 16.03
N HIS A 39 -0.05 -6.19 15.19
CA HIS A 39 -1.35 -6.79 15.48
C HIS A 39 -1.27 -8.23 16.01
N GLY A 40 -0.07 -8.82 16.12
CA GLY A 40 0.10 -10.23 16.48
C GLY A 40 -0.63 -11.19 15.54
N ALA A 41 -0.77 -10.80 14.27
CA ALA A 41 -1.54 -11.52 13.26
C ALA A 41 -0.64 -12.39 12.38
N GLU A 42 -1.11 -13.60 12.05
CA GLU A 42 -0.41 -14.48 11.10
C GLU A 42 -0.27 -13.83 9.71
N ARG A 43 -1.33 -13.12 9.27
CA ARG A 43 -1.40 -12.45 7.98
C ARG A 43 -1.90 -11.01 8.15
N ALA A 44 -1.21 -10.06 7.54
CA ALA A 44 -1.70 -8.69 7.48
C ALA A 44 -2.84 -8.59 6.45
N ARG A 45 -3.99 -8.05 6.81
CA ARG A 45 -5.12 -7.81 5.90
C ARG A 45 -5.11 -6.35 5.48
N LEU A 46 -5.02 -6.05 4.18
CA LEU A 46 -4.93 -4.68 3.67
C LEU A 46 -5.94 -4.41 2.56
N VAL A 47 -6.54 -3.22 2.59
CA VAL A 47 -7.36 -2.68 1.49
C VAL A 47 -6.49 -1.76 0.63
N ILE A 48 -6.40 -2.02 -0.67
CA ILE A 48 -5.58 -1.24 -1.61
C ILE A 48 -6.47 -0.67 -2.69
N GLY A 49 -6.44 0.65 -2.85
CA GLY A 49 -7.04 1.33 -4.00
C GLY A 49 -6.09 2.37 -4.58
N ARG A 50 -6.55 3.05 -5.62
CA ARG A 50 -5.78 4.09 -6.32
C ARG A 50 -6.70 5.14 -6.92
N ASP A 51 -6.12 6.25 -7.38
CA ASP A 51 -6.80 7.21 -8.24
C ASP A 51 -6.71 6.82 -9.73
N THR A 52 -7.10 7.75 -10.61
CA THR A 52 -7.12 7.56 -12.06
C THR A 52 -5.78 7.85 -12.75
N ARG A 53 -4.70 8.09 -12.01
CA ARG A 53 -3.38 8.35 -12.63
C ARG A 53 -2.91 7.14 -13.41
N ARG A 54 -2.29 7.42 -14.56
CA ARG A 54 -1.73 6.40 -15.47
C ARG A 54 -0.69 5.49 -14.81
N SER A 55 0.04 6.01 -13.83
CA SER A 55 1.04 5.24 -13.05
C SER A 55 0.41 4.32 -12.00
N GLY A 56 -0.87 4.48 -11.68
CA GLY A 56 -1.56 3.77 -10.62
C GLY A 56 -1.48 2.24 -10.75
N PRO A 57 -1.87 1.63 -11.88
CA PRO A 57 -1.78 0.17 -12.05
C PRO A 57 -0.37 -0.40 -11.85
N LEU A 58 0.67 0.33 -12.30
CA LEU A 58 2.06 -0.08 -12.13
C LEU A 58 2.47 -0.09 -10.66
N LEU A 59 2.22 1.00 -9.95
CA LEU A 59 2.60 1.14 -8.54
C LEU A 59 1.77 0.21 -7.63
N GLU A 60 0.46 0.07 -7.90
CA GLU A 60 -0.43 -0.87 -7.21
C GLU A 60 0.07 -2.30 -7.38
N SER A 61 0.41 -2.72 -8.61
CA SER A 61 0.91 -4.08 -8.86
C SER A 61 2.23 -4.35 -8.13
N ALA A 62 3.15 -3.40 -8.14
CA ALA A 62 4.43 -3.55 -7.45
C ALA A 62 4.27 -3.62 -5.92
N LEU A 63 3.45 -2.75 -5.36
CA LEU A 63 3.10 -2.74 -3.94
C LEU A 63 2.44 -4.06 -3.50
N VAL A 64 1.44 -4.53 -4.27
CA VAL A 64 0.72 -5.78 -4.01
C VAL A 64 1.67 -6.97 -4.10
N ALA A 65 2.57 -7.01 -5.08
CA ALA A 65 3.59 -8.05 -5.15
C ALA A 65 4.48 -8.06 -3.89
N GLY A 66 4.84 -6.89 -3.37
CA GLY A 66 5.57 -6.75 -2.11
C GLY A 66 4.82 -7.33 -0.92
N LEU A 67 3.56 -6.91 -0.75
CA LEU A 67 2.67 -7.37 0.32
C LEU A 67 2.46 -8.90 0.29
N LEU A 68 2.10 -9.44 -0.88
CA LEU A 68 1.88 -10.89 -1.05
C LEU A 68 3.15 -11.69 -0.80
N SER A 69 4.33 -11.18 -1.19
CA SER A 69 5.62 -11.85 -0.93
C SER A 69 5.94 -12.01 0.55
N ALA A 70 5.34 -11.17 1.41
CA ALA A 70 5.46 -11.24 2.87
C ALA A 70 4.30 -11.98 3.55
N GLY A 71 3.37 -12.56 2.78
CA GLY A 71 2.25 -13.34 3.31
C GLY A 71 1.04 -12.51 3.75
N ALA A 72 0.90 -11.27 3.28
CA ALA A 72 -0.31 -10.47 3.50
C ALA A 72 -1.50 -10.93 2.63
N ASP A 73 -2.71 -10.58 3.05
CA ASP A 73 -3.94 -10.66 2.26
C ASP A 73 -4.28 -9.27 1.71
N CYS A 74 -4.46 -9.19 0.40
CA CYS A 74 -4.65 -7.93 -0.33
C CYS A 74 -6.05 -7.86 -0.94
N TYR A 75 -6.86 -6.91 -0.49
CA TYR A 75 -8.15 -6.56 -1.10
C TYR A 75 -7.96 -5.38 -2.05
N THR A 76 -7.71 -5.67 -3.34
CA THR A 76 -7.60 -4.63 -4.38
C THR A 76 -8.99 -4.16 -4.81
N VAL A 77 -9.26 -2.88 -4.62
CA VAL A 77 -10.59 -2.28 -4.90
C VAL A 77 -10.59 -1.38 -6.15
N GLY A 78 -9.45 -1.30 -6.83
CA GLY A 78 -9.28 -0.52 -8.06
C GLY A 78 -9.36 0.99 -7.81
N VAL A 79 -10.05 1.70 -8.72
CA VAL A 79 -10.19 3.16 -8.64
C VAL A 79 -11.27 3.52 -7.63
N LEU A 80 -10.88 4.12 -6.51
CA LEU A 80 -11.80 4.62 -5.49
C LEU A 80 -11.28 5.89 -4.82
N PRO A 81 -12.16 6.80 -4.37
CA PRO A 81 -11.74 7.93 -3.55
C PRO A 81 -11.06 7.46 -2.26
N THR A 82 -10.03 8.18 -1.82
CA THR A 82 -9.35 7.97 -0.53
C THR A 82 -10.31 7.75 0.66
N PRO A 83 -11.39 8.53 0.86
CA PRO A 83 -12.32 8.28 1.97
C PRO A 83 -13.07 6.95 1.86
N ALA A 84 -13.32 6.44 0.65
CA ALA A 84 -13.94 5.13 0.46
C ALA A 84 -13.00 3.99 0.88
N ILE A 85 -11.70 4.13 0.60
CA ILE A 85 -10.68 3.17 1.04
C ILE A 85 -10.57 3.17 2.57
N ALA A 86 -10.62 4.35 3.21
CA ALA A 86 -10.62 4.46 4.67
C ALA A 86 -11.88 3.80 5.31
N LEU A 87 -13.06 4.00 4.70
CA LEU A 87 -14.30 3.36 5.15
C LEU A 87 -14.21 1.84 5.02
N LEU A 88 -13.78 1.32 3.87
CA LEU A 88 -13.67 -0.12 3.62
C LEU A 88 -12.64 -0.78 4.53
N THR A 89 -11.52 -0.11 4.83
CA THR A 89 -10.51 -0.60 5.77
C THR A 89 -11.15 -0.91 7.13
N ARG A 90 -12.05 -0.04 7.61
CA ARG A 90 -12.77 -0.25 8.87
C ARG A 90 -13.86 -1.32 8.75
N GLN A 91 -14.64 -1.32 7.67
CA GLN A 91 -15.76 -2.25 7.50
C GLN A 91 -15.30 -3.71 7.30
N LEU A 92 -14.13 -3.91 6.69
CA LEU A 92 -13.53 -5.23 6.48
C LEU A 92 -12.63 -5.66 7.64
N GLU A 93 -12.55 -4.86 8.71
CA GLU A 93 -11.66 -5.08 9.85
C GLU A 93 -10.21 -5.36 9.41
N ALA A 94 -9.78 -4.65 8.37
CA ALA A 94 -8.43 -4.74 7.84
C ALA A 94 -7.44 -4.02 8.77
N HIS A 95 -6.20 -4.49 8.79
CA HIS A 95 -5.13 -3.91 9.61
C HIS A 95 -4.59 -2.60 9.00
N GLY A 96 -4.81 -2.35 7.71
CA GLY A 96 -4.40 -1.12 7.05
C GLY A 96 -5.08 -0.86 5.71
N GLY A 97 -5.00 0.39 5.26
CA GLY A 97 -5.48 0.85 3.97
C GLY A 97 -4.39 1.60 3.21
N ILE A 98 -4.32 1.43 1.88
CA ILE A 98 -3.33 2.07 1.01
C ILE A 98 -4.02 2.75 -0.17
N VAL A 99 -3.54 3.93 -0.54
CA VAL A 99 -4.05 4.80 -1.62
C VAL A 99 -2.90 5.29 -2.49
#